data_AF-F0RJ37-F1
#
_entry.id   AF-F0RJ37-F1
#
_cell.length_a   1.000
_cell.length_b   1.000
_cell.length_c   1.000
_cell.angle_alpha   90.00
_cell.angle_beta   90.00
_cell.angle_gamma   90.00
#
_symmetry.space_group_name_H-M   'P 1'
#
loop_
_entity.id
_entity.type
_entity.pdbx_description
1 polymer ?
#
loop_
_entity_poly.entity_id
_entity_poly.type
_entity_poly.pdbx_seq_one_letter_code
_entity_poly.pdbx_strand_id
1 'polypeptide(L)'
;MKHCDPSHTVHLEKLQELLRTSQWPELRQELAHGGGALTPDQLAPAAVLALQAGLPGLAASWAAQAGERQLQAAAQLRLGDSDAALALLSGEDDHRAEVMRARAALLAGDAVQAQERAAQAHGRAFEAGDAPSLLAAIALLGELELRGALESGSRTGLHAALNVLAEGLKIAEIVNEPADPHVLALIALTQHHIKGGPKAQATAAKALDRSLAFSPSGVLALTVLGRHEEAQGQAEAGALADGWWAWARA
;
A
#
# COMPACT_ATOMS: atom_id res chain seq x y z
N MET A 1 -33.82 -33.46 -3.72
CA MET A 1 -32.92 -32.36 -4.13
C MET A 1 -33.02 -31.28 -3.08
N LYS A 2 -31.94 -31.00 -2.35
CA LYS A 2 -31.93 -29.96 -1.31
C LYS A 2 -32.00 -28.60 -1.99
N HIS A 3 -33.00 -27.79 -1.64
CA HIS A 3 -33.04 -26.37 -1.98
C HIS A 3 -31.86 -25.68 -1.28
N CYS A 4 -30.95 -25.10 -2.06
CA CYS A 4 -30.04 -24.09 -1.54
C CYS A 4 -30.88 -22.85 -1.20
N ASP A 5 -30.82 -22.45 0.06
CA ASP A 5 -31.41 -21.22 0.56
C ASP A 5 -30.72 -20.02 -0.12
N PRO A 6 -31.45 -19.05 -0.73
CA PRO A 6 -30.85 -17.87 -1.37
C PRO A 6 -30.39 -16.79 -0.38
N SER A 7 -30.38 -17.07 0.93
CA SER A 7 -29.94 -16.11 1.94
C SER A 7 -28.40 -16.13 2.08
N HIS A 8 -27.80 -14.97 1.79
CA HIS A 8 -26.40 -14.59 2.01
C HIS A 8 -25.40 -14.77 0.86
N THR A 9 -25.79 -14.65 -0.41
CA THR A 9 -24.79 -14.43 -1.47
C THR A 9 -24.18 -13.04 -1.32
N VAL A 10 -22.85 -12.95 -1.22
CA VAL A 10 -22.15 -11.66 -1.27
C VAL A 10 -22.26 -11.10 -2.68
N HIS A 11 -22.90 -9.94 -2.81
CA HIS A 11 -22.98 -9.23 -4.09
C HIS A 11 -21.73 -8.35 -4.25
N LEU A 12 -20.80 -8.76 -5.10
CA LEU A 12 -19.58 -7.98 -5.39
C LEU A 12 -19.89 -6.54 -5.80
N GLU A 13 -20.97 -6.32 -6.54
CA GLU A 13 -21.45 -4.99 -6.93
C GLU A 13 -21.77 -4.11 -5.72
N LYS A 14 -22.40 -4.67 -4.68
CA LYS A 14 -22.68 -3.95 -3.42
C LYS A 14 -21.37 -3.56 -2.74
N LEU A 15 -20.41 -4.47 -2.66
CA LEU A 15 -19.10 -4.18 -2.04
C LEU A 15 -18.33 -3.09 -2.80
N GLN A 16 -18.36 -3.14 -4.14
CA GLN A 16 -17.75 -2.12 -5.00
C GLN A 16 -18.42 -0.75 -4.81
N GLU A 17 -19.75 -0.72 -4.67
CA GLU A 17 -20.49 0.50 -4.42
C GLU A 17 -20.19 1.09 -3.03
N LEU A 18 -20.12 0.25 -2.00
CA LEU A 18 -19.72 0.67 -0.65
C LEU A 18 -18.29 1.23 -0.64
N LEU A 19 -17.36 0.61 -1.37
CA LEU A 19 -16.01 1.13 -1.56
C LEU A 19 -16.02 2.49 -2.26
N ARG A 20 -16.72 2.61 -3.39
CA ARG A 20 -16.81 3.84 -4.19
C ARG A 20 -17.41 5.01 -3.39
N THR A 21 -18.38 4.73 -2.53
CA THR A 21 -19.03 5.72 -1.67
C THR A 21 -18.35 5.90 -0.31
N SER A 22 -17.20 5.24 -0.09
CA SER A 22 -16.42 5.33 1.15
C SER A 22 -17.22 4.95 2.41
N GLN A 23 -18.17 4.03 2.29
CA GLN A 23 -18.93 3.46 3.41
C GLN A 23 -18.11 2.34 4.09
N TRP A 24 -17.03 2.74 4.76
CA TRP A 24 -16.02 1.83 5.30
C TRP A 24 -16.53 0.86 6.37
N PRO A 25 -17.33 1.28 7.37
CA PRO A 25 -17.85 0.37 8.38
C PRO A 25 -18.73 -0.73 7.78
N GLU A 26 -19.64 -0.35 6.89
CA GLU A 26 -20.56 -1.25 6.19
C GLU A 26 -19.79 -2.19 5.26
N LEU A 27 -18.84 -1.68 4.47
CA LEU A 27 -18.00 -2.49 3.60
C LEU A 27 -17.27 -3.59 4.39
N ARG A 28 -16.62 -3.22 5.49
CA ARG A 28 -15.87 -4.16 6.33
C ARG A 28 -16.78 -5.17 7.01
N GLN A 29 -17.97 -4.75 7.44
CA GLN A 29 -18.97 -5.65 8.00
C GLN A 29 -19.40 -6.69 6.95
N GLU A 30 -19.76 -6.25 5.74
CA GLU A 30 -20.21 -7.15 4.67
C GLU A 30 -19.11 -8.14 4.26
N LEU A 31 -17.85 -7.67 4.15
CA LEU A 31 -16.70 -8.52 3.85
C LEU A 31 -16.47 -9.58 4.95
N ALA A 32 -16.53 -9.17 6.23
CA ALA A 32 -16.28 -10.07 7.36
C ALA A 32 -17.34 -11.18 7.50
N HIS A 33 -18.60 -10.90 7.14
CA HIS A 33 -19.69 -11.89 7.22
C HIS A 33 -19.83 -12.73 5.93
N GLY A 34 -19.16 -12.35 4.84
CA GLY A 34 -19.34 -12.93 3.51
C GLY A 34 -18.56 -14.21 3.19
N GLY A 35 -17.64 -14.65 4.07
CA GLY A 35 -16.65 -15.68 3.74
C GLY A 35 -17.18 -17.07 3.38
N GLY A 36 -18.41 -17.42 3.77
CA GLY A 36 -19.03 -18.72 3.47
C GLY A 36 -19.77 -18.79 2.13
N ALA A 37 -19.89 -17.66 1.40
CA ALA A 37 -20.81 -17.54 0.27
C ALA A 37 -20.18 -17.04 -1.03
N LEU A 38 -18.85 -16.92 -1.09
CA LEU A 38 -18.14 -16.56 -2.31
C LEU A 38 -17.95 -17.78 -3.20
N THR A 39 -18.29 -17.64 -4.48
CA THR A 39 -17.91 -18.64 -5.49
C THR A 39 -16.42 -18.53 -5.83
N PRO A 40 -15.80 -19.57 -6.43
CA PRO A 40 -14.38 -19.52 -6.82
C PRO A 40 -14.02 -18.27 -7.64
N ASP A 41 -14.85 -17.88 -8.61
CA ASP A 41 -14.63 -16.71 -9.47
C ASP A 41 -14.77 -15.37 -8.72
N GLN A 42 -15.38 -15.37 -7.53
CA GLN A 42 -15.57 -14.17 -6.71
C GLN A 42 -14.44 -13.96 -5.68
N LEU A 43 -13.65 -15.01 -5.39
CA LEU A 43 -12.63 -14.95 -4.35
C LEU A 43 -11.55 -13.90 -4.64
N ALA A 44 -11.02 -13.86 -5.86
CA ALA A 44 -9.97 -12.91 -6.23
C ALA A 44 -10.47 -11.44 -6.19
N PRO A 45 -11.60 -11.07 -6.82
CA PRO A 45 -12.16 -9.73 -6.66
C PRO A 45 -12.49 -9.37 -5.21
N ALA A 46 -13.05 -10.29 -4.43
CA ALA A 46 -13.34 -10.05 -3.02
C ALA A 46 -12.07 -9.85 -2.20
N ALA A 47 -10.98 -10.58 -2.50
CA ALA A 47 -9.68 -10.41 -1.84
C ALA A 47 -9.09 -9.02 -2.11
N VAL A 48 -9.22 -8.49 -3.33
CA VAL A 48 -8.81 -7.11 -3.65
C VAL A 48 -9.60 -6.10 -2.80
N LEU A 49 -10.92 -6.25 -2.74
CA LEU A 49 -11.79 -5.38 -1.94
C LEU A 49 -11.46 -5.47 -0.45
N ALA A 50 -11.18 -6.67 0.07
CA ALA A 50 -10.74 -6.87 1.44
C ALA A 50 -9.42 -6.16 1.73
N LEU A 51 -8.44 -6.24 0.82
CA LEU A 51 -7.16 -5.54 1.00
C LEU A 51 -7.36 -4.02 0.99
N GLN A 52 -8.16 -3.50 0.07
CA GLN A 52 -8.52 -2.08 -0.04
C GLN A 52 -9.29 -1.57 1.19
N ALA A 53 -10.09 -2.41 1.83
CA ALA A 53 -10.83 -2.10 3.06
C ALA A 53 -9.98 -2.23 4.35
N GLY A 54 -8.68 -2.53 4.23
CA GLY A 54 -7.81 -2.71 5.39
C GLY A 54 -8.07 -4.02 6.15
N LEU A 55 -8.45 -5.09 5.43
CA LEU A 55 -8.65 -6.44 5.97
C LEU A 55 -7.63 -7.43 5.35
N PRO A 56 -6.31 -7.22 5.54
CA PRO A 56 -5.29 -8.02 4.86
C PRO A 56 -5.32 -9.51 5.21
N GLY A 57 -5.70 -9.89 6.43
CA GLY A 57 -5.85 -11.31 6.79
C GLY A 57 -6.93 -12.02 5.96
N LEU A 58 -8.06 -11.33 5.71
CA LEU A 58 -9.13 -11.85 4.88
C LEU A 58 -8.72 -11.90 3.40
N ALA A 59 -8.05 -10.84 2.92
CA ALA A 59 -7.49 -10.79 1.58
C ALA A 59 -6.51 -11.94 1.32
N ALA A 60 -5.58 -12.20 2.25
CA ALA A 60 -4.63 -13.30 2.15
C ALA A 60 -5.34 -14.66 2.08
N SER A 61 -6.36 -14.88 2.92
CA SER A 61 -7.12 -16.12 2.94
C SER A 61 -7.87 -16.38 1.62
N TRP A 62 -8.56 -15.36 1.09
CA TRP A 62 -9.31 -15.50 -0.16
C TRP A 62 -8.40 -15.56 -1.39
N ALA A 63 -7.30 -14.80 -1.41
CA ALA A 63 -6.30 -14.89 -2.47
C ALA A 63 -5.66 -16.28 -2.54
N ALA A 64 -5.36 -16.89 -1.39
CA ALA A 64 -4.85 -18.26 -1.33
C ALA A 64 -5.83 -19.27 -1.92
N GLN A 65 -7.12 -19.14 -1.62
CA GLN A 65 -8.17 -20.01 -2.17
C GLN A 65 -8.38 -19.80 -3.68
N ALA A 66 -8.18 -18.57 -4.17
CA ALA A 66 -8.24 -18.25 -5.59
C ALA A 66 -6.97 -18.65 -6.38
N GLY A 67 -5.87 -18.99 -5.70
CA GLY A 67 -4.57 -19.22 -6.35
C GLY A 67 -3.81 -17.95 -6.73
N GLU A 68 -4.23 -16.79 -6.22
CA GLU A 68 -3.66 -15.47 -6.53
C GLU A 68 -2.44 -15.15 -5.66
N ARG A 69 -1.28 -15.72 -6.03
CA ARG A 69 -0.04 -15.66 -5.23
C ARG A 69 0.44 -14.23 -4.97
N GLN A 70 0.41 -13.36 -5.99
CA GLN A 70 0.88 -11.97 -5.84
C GLN A 70 -0.04 -11.15 -4.93
N LEU A 71 -1.36 -11.33 -5.04
CA LEU A 71 -2.31 -10.67 -4.14
C LEU A 71 -2.16 -11.16 -2.70
N GLN A 72 -1.95 -12.47 -2.53
CA GLN A 72 -1.65 -13.04 -1.22
C GLN A 72 -0.36 -12.46 -0.64
N ALA A 73 0.72 -12.35 -1.44
CA ALA A 73 1.98 -11.77 -1.01
C ALA A 73 1.82 -10.30 -0.60
N ALA A 74 1.09 -9.49 -1.36
CA ALA A 74 0.80 -8.09 -1.01
C ALA A 74 0.05 -7.97 0.33
N ALA A 75 -0.91 -8.89 0.59
CA ALA A 75 -1.61 -8.95 1.86
C ALA A 75 -0.69 -9.39 3.03
N GLN A 76 0.22 -10.33 2.81
CA GLN A 76 1.22 -10.72 3.82
C GLN A 76 2.19 -9.59 4.15
N LEU A 77 2.65 -8.83 3.14
CA LEU A 77 3.48 -7.64 3.36
C LEU A 77 2.75 -6.58 4.20
N ARG A 78 1.43 -6.43 4.03
CA ARG A 78 0.62 -5.53 4.86
C ARG A 78 0.66 -5.92 6.34
N LEU A 79 0.62 -7.22 6.61
CA LEU A 79 0.71 -7.82 7.94
C LEU A 79 2.14 -7.85 8.51
N GLY A 80 3.16 -7.52 7.70
CA GLY A 80 4.56 -7.58 8.09
C GLY A 80 5.18 -8.97 8.00
N ASP A 81 4.50 -9.95 7.41
CA ASP A 81 5.01 -11.31 7.22
C ASP A 81 5.84 -11.39 5.92
N SER A 82 7.07 -10.85 5.99
CA SER A 82 8.01 -10.82 4.87
C SER A 82 8.38 -12.22 4.39
N ASP A 83 8.55 -13.18 5.29
CA ASP A 83 8.96 -14.55 4.94
C ASP A 83 7.86 -15.28 4.17
N ALA A 84 6.60 -15.17 4.61
CA ALA A 84 5.48 -15.74 3.87
C ALA A 84 5.32 -15.08 2.49
N ALA A 85 5.50 -13.75 2.40
CA ALA A 85 5.47 -13.05 1.12
C ALA A 85 6.58 -13.55 0.17
N LEU A 86 7.82 -13.68 0.65
CA LEU A 86 8.94 -14.18 -0.15
C LEU A 86 8.73 -15.62 -0.62
N ALA A 87 8.19 -16.49 0.23
CA ALA A 87 7.86 -17.86 -0.14
C ALA A 87 6.81 -17.93 -1.26
N LEU A 88 5.82 -17.05 -1.24
CA LEU A 88 4.80 -16.93 -2.29
C LEU A 88 5.38 -16.40 -3.61
N LEU A 89 6.36 -15.51 -3.55
CA LEU A 89 7.00 -14.94 -4.73
C LEU A 89 8.12 -15.82 -5.29
N SER A 90 8.49 -16.92 -4.63
CA SER A 90 9.53 -17.83 -5.14
C SER A 90 9.17 -18.36 -6.53
N GLY A 91 10.05 -18.11 -7.52
CA GLY A 91 9.88 -18.55 -8.90
C GLY A 91 9.20 -17.56 -9.85
N GLU A 92 8.67 -16.44 -9.36
CA GLU A 92 8.07 -15.38 -10.18
C GLU A 92 9.14 -14.42 -10.71
N ASP A 93 9.39 -14.34 -12.01
CA ASP A 93 10.38 -13.43 -12.57
C ASP A 93 9.74 -12.25 -13.30
N ASP A 94 8.94 -11.46 -12.58
CA ASP A 94 8.39 -10.21 -13.08
C ASP A 94 8.70 -9.01 -12.16
N HIS A 95 8.53 -7.81 -12.70
CA HIS A 95 8.82 -6.56 -12.00
C HIS A 95 7.85 -6.24 -10.86
N ARG A 96 6.62 -6.80 -10.86
CA ARG A 96 5.66 -6.65 -9.76
C ARG A 96 6.10 -7.44 -8.54
N ALA A 97 6.49 -8.69 -8.75
CA ALA A 97 7.09 -9.54 -7.75
C ALA A 97 8.38 -8.92 -7.20
N GLU A 98 9.20 -8.31 -8.06
CA GLU A 98 10.45 -7.67 -7.61
C GLU A 98 10.21 -6.46 -6.70
N VAL A 99 9.22 -5.61 -6.98
CA VAL A 99 8.81 -4.54 -6.03
C VAL A 99 8.37 -5.12 -4.69
N MET A 100 7.61 -6.21 -4.70
CA MET A 100 7.15 -6.86 -3.46
C MET A 100 8.31 -7.48 -2.67
N ARG A 101 9.31 -8.08 -3.33
CA ARG A 101 10.54 -8.56 -2.68
C ARG A 101 11.35 -7.41 -2.09
N ALA A 102 11.46 -6.29 -2.81
CA ALA A 102 12.11 -5.09 -2.30
C ALA A 102 11.43 -4.57 -1.03
N ARG A 103 10.08 -4.55 -1.01
CA ARG A 103 9.31 -4.21 0.19
C ARG A 103 9.53 -5.22 1.32
N ALA A 104 9.57 -6.52 1.03
CA ALA A 104 9.85 -7.56 2.02
C ALA A 104 11.22 -7.35 2.69
N ALA A 105 12.25 -7.06 1.90
CA ALA A 105 13.59 -6.77 2.39
C ALA A 105 13.61 -5.53 3.29
N LEU A 106 12.91 -4.45 2.92
CA LEU A 106 12.79 -3.26 3.77
C LEU A 106 12.09 -3.57 5.09
N LEU A 107 10.99 -4.33 5.07
CA LEU A 107 10.27 -4.74 6.29
C LEU A 107 11.11 -5.67 7.18
N ALA A 108 12.01 -6.45 6.58
CA ALA A 108 12.98 -7.30 7.29
C ALA A 108 14.21 -6.52 7.81
N GLY A 109 14.32 -5.22 7.52
CA GLY A 109 15.44 -4.37 7.94
C GLY A 109 16.67 -4.44 7.04
N ASP A 110 16.59 -5.10 5.88
CA ASP A 110 17.68 -5.16 4.89
C ASP A 110 17.53 -4.04 3.86
N ALA A 111 17.92 -2.82 4.26
CA ALA A 111 17.81 -1.63 3.42
C ALA A 111 18.65 -1.71 2.13
N VAL A 112 19.82 -2.38 2.18
CA VAL A 112 20.71 -2.53 1.02
C VAL A 112 20.04 -3.39 -0.04
N GLN A 113 19.56 -4.58 0.35
CA GLN A 113 18.86 -5.45 -0.59
C GLN A 113 17.55 -4.81 -1.08
N ALA A 114 16.82 -4.11 -0.20
CA ALA A 114 15.62 -3.38 -0.61
C ALA A 114 15.92 -2.36 -1.70
N GLN A 115 17.01 -1.60 -1.58
CA GLN A 115 17.43 -0.61 -2.56
C GLN A 115 17.81 -1.24 -3.90
N GLU A 116 18.64 -2.29 -3.89
CA GLU A 116 19.04 -2.99 -5.11
C GLU A 116 17.83 -3.54 -5.87
N ARG A 117 16.91 -4.21 -5.16
CA ARG A 117 15.70 -4.79 -5.74
C ARG A 117 14.74 -3.72 -6.24
N ALA A 118 14.54 -2.63 -5.49
CA ALA A 118 13.66 -1.54 -5.90
C ALA A 118 14.18 -0.85 -7.18
N ALA A 119 15.50 -0.67 -7.31
CA ALA A 119 16.12 -0.12 -8.52
C ALA A 119 15.98 -1.06 -9.72
N GLN A 120 16.14 -2.38 -9.53
CA GLN A 120 15.90 -3.37 -10.59
C GLN A 120 14.44 -3.37 -11.03
N ALA A 121 13.51 -3.36 -10.08
CA ALA A 121 12.09 -3.33 -10.36
C ALA A 121 11.66 -2.04 -11.08
N HIS A 122 12.25 -0.89 -10.70
CA HIS A 122 12.08 0.38 -11.41
C HIS A 122 12.47 0.27 -12.88
N GLY A 123 13.71 -0.16 -13.17
CA GLY A 123 14.20 -0.28 -14.55
C GLY A 123 13.34 -1.22 -15.40
N ARG A 124 12.98 -2.39 -14.85
CA ARG A 124 12.13 -3.36 -15.55
C ARG A 124 10.70 -2.85 -15.77
N ALA A 125 10.10 -2.18 -14.77
CA ALA A 125 8.75 -1.62 -14.90
C ALA A 125 8.72 -0.46 -15.92
N PHE A 126 9.77 0.35 -15.96
CA PHE A 126 9.95 1.39 -16.97
C PHE A 126 10.02 0.81 -18.38
N GLU A 127 10.88 -0.20 -18.60
CA GLU A 127 11.00 -0.90 -19.89
C GLU A 127 9.69 -1.58 -20.31
N ALA A 128 8.95 -2.15 -19.36
CA ALA A 128 7.66 -2.80 -19.60
C ALA A 128 6.50 -1.81 -19.80
N GLY A 129 6.67 -0.53 -19.49
CA GLY A 129 5.59 0.47 -19.52
C GLY A 129 4.50 0.23 -18.46
N ASP A 130 4.81 -0.48 -17.37
CA ASP A 130 3.84 -0.80 -16.29
C ASP A 130 3.84 0.31 -15.24
N ALA A 131 3.07 1.38 -15.50
CA ALA A 131 3.01 2.56 -14.64
C ALA A 131 2.68 2.25 -13.16
N PRO A 132 1.75 1.35 -12.80
CA PRO A 132 1.52 0.96 -11.41
C PRO A 132 2.77 0.43 -10.69
N SER A 133 3.52 -0.45 -11.35
CA SER A 133 4.74 -1.02 -10.77
C SER A 133 5.87 -0.01 -10.69
N LEU A 134 5.98 0.86 -11.70
CA LEU A 134 6.95 1.94 -11.71
C LEU A 134 6.69 2.91 -10.55
N LEU A 135 5.43 3.31 -10.33
CA LEU A 135 5.04 4.15 -9.19
C LEU A 135 5.35 3.48 -7.85
N ALA A 136 5.09 2.18 -7.71
CA ALA A 136 5.40 1.43 -6.50
C ALA A 136 6.91 1.35 -6.22
N ALA A 137 7.72 1.16 -7.27
CA ALA A 137 9.18 1.19 -7.16
C ALA A 137 9.71 2.59 -6.79
N ILE A 138 9.18 3.66 -7.40
CA ILE A 138 9.53 5.05 -7.08
C ILE A 138 9.18 5.38 -5.62
N ALA A 139 7.99 4.99 -5.16
CA ALA A 139 7.59 5.21 -3.78
C ALA A 139 8.53 4.50 -2.80
N LEU A 140 8.91 3.25 -3.08
CA LEU A 140 9.83 2.50 -2.24
C LEU A 140 11.25 3.08 -2.24
N LEU A 141 11.78 3.48 -3.39
CA LEU A 141 13.09 4.16 -3.48
C LEU A 141 13.07 5.49 -2.72
N GLY A 142 12.02 6.30 -2.89
CA GLY A 142 11.87 7.57 -2.17
C GLY A 142 11.75 7.38 -0.66
N GLU A 143 11.09 6.31 -0.22
CA GLU A 143 11.00 5.93 1.20
C GLU A 143 12.36 5.49 1.77
N LEU A 144 13.13 4.69 1.03
CA LEU A 144 14.49 4.28 1.43
C LEU A 144 15.41 5.49 1.60
N GLU A 145 15.42 6.40 0.62
CA GLU A 145 16.20 7.65 0.67
C GLU A 145 15.77 8.52 1.86
N LEU A 146 14.45 8.62 2.11
CA LEU A 146 13.93 9.37 3.26
C LEU A 146 14.39 8.75 4.58
N ARG A 147 14.21 7.44 4.78
CA ARG A 147 14.62 6.75 6.01
C ARG A 147 16.12 6.91 6.26
N GLY A 148 16.96 6.66 5.24
CA GLY A 148 18.40 6.85 5.36
C GLY A 148 18.79 8.30 5.67
N ALA A 149 18.06 9.27 5.12
CA ALA A 149 18.26 10.68 5.45
C ALA A 149 17.87 11.03 6.89
N LEU A 150 16.79 10.45 7.42
CA LEU A 150 16.37 10.64 8.81
C LEU A 150 17.37 10.00 9.78
N GLU A 151 17.84 8.78 9.49
CA GLU A 151 18.83 8.07 10.30
C GLU A 151 20.18 8.81 10.35
N SER A 152 20.61 9.39 9.23
CA SER A 152 21.88 10.12 9.13
C SER A 152 21.80 11.61 9.47
N GLY A 153 20.60 12.18 9.61
CA GLY A 153 20.37 13.63 9.70
C GLY A 153 20.73 14.40 8.42
N SER A 154 20.78 13.72 7.26
CA SER A 154 21.27 14.26 6.01
C SER A 154 20.22 15.14 5.29
N ARG A 155 20.44 16.46 5.27
CA ARG A 155 19.60 17.39 4.48
C ARG A 155 19.67 17.10 2.98
N THR A 156 20.84 16.70 2.48
CA THR A 156 21.00 16.33 1.06
C THR A 156 20.23 15.06 0.73
N GLY A 157 20.19 14.08 1.64
CA GLY A 157 19.35 12.88 1.52
C GLY A 157 17.86 13.21 1.44
N LEU A 158 17.36 14.15 2.24
CA LEU A 158 15.96 14.60 2.14
C LEU A 158 15.64 15.20 0.75
N HIS A 159 16.59 15.93 0.14
CA HIS A 159 16.42 16.43 -1.22
C HIS A 159 16.51 15.32 -2.28
N ALA A 160 17.34 14.31 -2.07
CA ALA A 160 17.39 13.13 -2.94
C ALA A 160 16.05 12.36 -2.93
N ALA A 161 15.48 12.13 -1.74
CA ALA A 161 14.16 11.53 -1.59
C ALA A 161 13.08 12.32 -2.35
N LEU A 162 13.05 13.66 -2.24
CA LEU A 162 12.13 14.48 -3.02
C LEU A 162 12.32 14.35 -4.53
N ASN A 163 13.56 14.27 -5.00
CA ASN A 163 13.84 14.14 -6.44
C ASN A 163 13.32 12.82 -7.00
N VAL A 164 13.51 11.72 -6.25
CA VAL A 164 12.95 10.40 -6.61
C VAL A 164 11.43 10.48 -6.62
N LEU A 165 10.80 10.98 -5.56
CA LEU A 165 9.34 11.04 -5.46
C LEU A 165 8.70 11.99 -6.50
N ALA A 166 9.41 13.02 -6.94
CA ALA A 166 8.95 13.91 -8.01
C ALA A 166 8.83 13.20 -9.37
N GLU A 167 9.57 12.11 -9.60
CA GLU A 167 9.37 11.26 -10.77
C GLU A 167 7.95 10.67 -10.79
N GLY A 168 7.46 10.21 -9.64
CA GLY A 168 6.11 9.64 -9.54
C GLY A 168 5.01 10.64 -9.90
N LEU A 169 5.21 11.93 -9.58
CA LEU A 169 4.29 12.99 -10.01
C LEU A 169 4.29 13.16 -11.54
N LYS A 170 5.46 13.10 -12.17
CA LYS A 170 5.59 13.18 -13.64
C LYS A 170 4.94 11.98 -14.33
N ILE A 171 5.13 10.78 -13.78
CA ILE A 171 4.50 9.57 -14.32
C ILE A 171 2.98 9.72 -14.29
N ALA A 172 2.40 10.15 -13.15
CA ALA A 172 0.96 10.40 -13.05
C ALA A 172 0.44 11.41 -14.09
N GLU A 173 1.19 12.50 -14.32
CA GLU A 173 0.87 13.48 -15.36
C GLU A 173 0.91 12.86 -16.77
N ILE A 174 1.93 12.05 -17.08
CA ILE A 174 2.08 11.38 -18.39
C ILE A 174 0.93 10.42 -18.68
N VAL A 175 0.49 9.66 -17.67
CA VAL A 175 -0.63 8.71 -17.81
C VAL A 175 -1.99 9.37 -17.62
N ASN A 176 -2.04 10.69 -17.40
CA ASN A 176 -3.25 11.47 -17.15
C ASN A 176 -4.10 10.93 -15.97
N GLU A 177 -3.44 10.47 -14.93
CA GLU A 177 -4.06 9.98 -13.70
C GLU A 177 -3.77 10.93 -12.52
N PRO A 178 -4.63 10.96 -11.49
CA PRO A 178 -4.29 11.63 -10.24
C PRO A 178 -2.99 11.08 -9.65
N ALA A 179 -2.10 11.96 -9.20
CA ALA A 179 -0.93 11.57 -8.41
C ALA A 179 -1.27 10.59 -7.29
N ASP A 180 -0.49 9.51 -7.20
CA ASP A 180 -0.64 8.42 -6.25
C ASP A 180 -0.61 8.94 -4.79
N PRO A 181 -1.57 8.52 -3.94
CA PRO A 181 -1.66 9.01 -2.57
C PRO A 181 -0.46 8.64 -1.70
N HIS A 182 0.20 7.51 -1.95
CA HIS A 182 1.36 7.10 -1.17
C HIS A 182 2.60 7.93 -1.53
N VAL A 183 2.81 8.20 -2.82
CA VAL A 183 3.84 9.16 -3.26
C VAL A 183 3.59 10.54 -2.65
N LEU A 184 2.34 11.03 -2.65
CA LEU A 184 2.01 12.31 -2.02
C LEU A 184 2.27 12.31 -0.51
N ALA A 185 1.93 11.23 0.20
CA ALA A 185 2.18 11.10 1.63
C ALA A 185 3.67 11.12 1.96
N LEU A 186 4.50 10.41 1.18
CA LEU A 186 5.96 10.43 1.32
C LEU A 186 6.53 11.81 1.02
N ILE A 187 6.05 12.50 -0.02
CA ILE A 187 6.47 13.88 -0.32
C ILE A 187 6.12 14.81 0.85
N ALA A 188 4.92 14.70 1.40
CA ALA A 188 4.48 15.50 2.54
C ALA A 188 5.39 15.28 3.75
N LEU A 189 5.73 14.02 4.05
CA LEU A 189 6.62 13.66 5.14
C LEU A 189 8.04 14.22 4.91
N THR A 190 8.61 14.05 3.73
CA THR A 190 9.93 14.62 3.39
C THR A 190 9.93 16.14 3.51
N GLN A 191 8.88 16.83 3.04
CA GLN A 191 8.75 18.28 3.19
C GLN A 191 8.65 18.71 4.65
N HIS A 192 7.95 17.92 5.47
CA HIS A 192 7.83 18.16 6.91
C HIS A 192 9.21 18.17 7.58
N HIS A 193 10.09 17.22 7.27
CA HIS A 193 11.43 17.16 7.87
C HIS A 193 12.42 18.22 7.32
N ILE A 194 12.22 18.75 6.11
CA ILE A 194 13.12 19.79 5.56
C ILE A 194 12.92 21.15 6.24
N LYS A 195 11.65 21.58 6.35
CA LYS A 195 11.28 22.92 6.83
C LYS A 195 9.97 22.96 7.64
N GLY A 196 9.22 21.87 7.70
CA GLY A 196 7.88 21.85 8.27
C GLY A 196 6.90 22.78 7.53
N GLY A 197 5.72 22.95 8.14
CA GLY A 197 4.83 24.07 7.82
C GLY A 197 3.73 23.81 6.77
N PRO A 198 3.10 24.90 6.28
CA PRO A 198 1.85 24.82 5.53
C PRO A 198 1.89 24.00 4.25
N LYS A 199 3.04 23.97 3.55
CA LYS A 199 3.19 23.19 2.30
C LYS A 199 3.12 21.68 2.55
N ALA A 200 3.79 21.21 3.59
CA ALA A 200 3.76 19.80 3.99
C ALA A 200 2.36 19.39 4.42
N GLN A 201 1.69 20.24 5.22
CA GLN A 201 0.30 20.02 5.65
C GLN A 201 -0.68 19.99 4.47
N ALA A 202 -0.57 20.91 3.52
CA ALA A 202 -1.42 20.93 2.33
C ALA A 202 -1.22 19.68 1.45
N THR A 203 0.04 19.24 1.30
CA THR A 203 0.36 18.00 0.56
C THR A 203 -0.19 16.77 1.30
N ALA A 204 -0.07 16.73 2.62
CA ALA A 204 -0.62 15.65 3.45
C ALA A 204 -2.15 15.60 3.39
N ALA A 205 -2.83 16.74 3.46
CA ALA A 205 -4.29 16.81 3.29
C ALA A 205 -4.72 16.25 1.93
N LYS A 206 -4.04 16.64 0.85
CA LYS A 206 -4.30 16.10 -0.49
C LYS A 206 -4.02 14.60 -0.60
N ALA A 207 -2.98 14.10 0.08
CA ALA A 207 -2.70 12.68 0.15
C ALA A 207 -3.85 11.94 0.85
N LEU A 208 -4.27 12.45 2.02
CA LEU A 208 -5.36 11.88 2.81
C LEU A 208 -6.69 11.85 2.05
N ASP A 209 -7.05 12.92 1.35
CA ASP A 209 -8.27 13.00 0.54
C ASP A 209 -8.32 11.93 -0.58
N ARG A 210 -7.16 11.43 -1.01
CA ARG A 210 -7.01 10.43 -2.07
C ARG A 210 -6.73 9.02 -1.54
N SER A 211 -6.42 8.90 -0.26
CA SER A 211 -6.11 7.63 0.37
C SER A 211 -7.37 6.84 0.64
N LEU A 212 -7.28 5.52 0.49
CA LEU A 212 -8.27 4.63 1.09
C LEU A 212 -8.13 4.66 2.62
N ALA A 213 -9.23 4.44 3.34
CA ALA A 213 -9.15 4.28 4.79
C ALA A 213 -8.24 3.10 5.15
N PHE A 214 -7.55 3.21 6.28
CA PHE A 214 -6.68 2.17 6.82
C PHE A 214 -5.49 1.81 5.91
N SER A 215 -5.17 2.64 4.91
CA SER A 215 -4.05 2.46 3.98
C SER A 215 -2.74 3.05 4.54
N PRO A 216 -1.55 2.63 4.07
CA PRO A 216 -0.31 3.20 4.58
C PRO A 216 -0.17 4.68 4.22
N SER A 217 -0.66 5.08 3.03
CA SER A 217 -0.69 6.49 2.63
C SER A 217 -1.54 7.35 3.56
N GLY A 218 -2.72 6.87 3.96
CA GLY A 218 -3.59 7.58 4.91
C GLY A 218 -2.94 7.76 6.28
N VAL A 219 -2.33 6.69 6.81
CA VAL A 219 -1.63 6.72 8.11
C VAL A 219 -0.44 7.70 8.09
N LEU A 220 0.37 7.69 7.02
CA LEU A 220 1.48 8.63 6.86
C LEU A 220 0.99 10.09 6.73
N ALA A 221 -0.08 10.32 5.96
CA ALA A 221 -0.67 11.64 5.81
C ALA A 221 -1.20 12.19 7.13
N LEU A 222 -1.93 11.38 7.91
CA LEU A 222 -2.41 11.75 9.25
C LEU A 222 -1.26 12.09 10.20
N THR A 223 -0.15 11.35 10.11
CA THR A 223 1.06 11.61 10.90
C THR A 223 1.62 13.01 10.61
N VAL A 224 1.76 13.39 9.34
CA VAL A 224 2.23 14.73 8.94
C VAL A 224 1.27 15.85 9.38
N LEU A 225 -0.03 15.55 9.43
CA LEU A 225 -1.07 16.47 9.91
C LEU A 225 -1.13 16.59 11.44
N GLY A 226 -0.30 15.85 12.19
CA GLY A 226 -0.32 15.83 13.65
C GLY A 226 -1.52 15.09 14.26
N ARG A 227 -2.28 14.34 13.44
CA ARG A 227 -3.44 13.54 13.87
C ARG A 227 -3.00 12.14 14.30
N HIS A 228 -2.07 12.07 15.26
CA HIS A 228 -1.36 10.84 15.61
C HIS A 228 -2.27 9.73 16.17
N GLU A 229 -3.25 10.08 17.01
CA GLU A 229 -4.20 9.11 17.57
C GLU A 229 -5.03 8.44 16.46
N GLU A 230 -5.47 9.23 15.48
CA GLU A 230 -6.21 8.70 14.34
C GLU A 230 -5.32 7.88 13.40
N ALA A 231 -4.07 8.31 13.19
CA ALA A 231 -3.10 7.53 12.41
C ALA A 231 -2.89 6.14 13.03
N GLN A 232 -2.71 6.09 14.35
CA GLN A 232 -2.57 4.85 15.09
C GLN A 232 -3.85 4.00 15.02
N GLY A 233 -5.02 4.59 15.25
CA GLY A 233 -6.30 3.88 15.14
C GLY A 233 -6.55 3.31 13.75
N GLN A 234 -6.17 4.03 12.68
CA GLN A 234 -6.25 3.51 11.32
C GLN A 234 -5.24 2.38 11.04
N ALA A 235 -4.01 2.48 11.58
CA ALA A 235 -3.01 1.42 11.43
C ALA A 235 -3.47 0.13 12.14
N GLU A 236 -3.93 0.24 13.39
CA GLU A 236 -4.44 -0.88 14.18
C GLU A 236 -5.67 -1.52 13.53
N ALA A 237 -6.67 -0.71 13.14
CA ALA A 237 -7.87 -1.20 12.46
C ALA A 237 -7.54 -1.82 11.09
N GLY A 238 -6.50 -1.33 10.40
CA GLY A 238 -6.02 -1.87 9.13
C GLY A 238 -5.12 -3.11 9.25
N ALA A 239 -4.86 -3.57 10.47
CA ALA A 239 -3.85 -4.58 10.78
C ALA A 239 -2.50 -4.28 10.09
N LEU A 240 -2.10 -3.01 10.11
CA LEU A 240 -0.89 -2.55 9.46
C LEU A 240 0.33 -2.74 10.35
N ALA A 241 1.29 -3.54 9.91
CA ALA A 241 2.56 -3.71 10.60
C ALA A 241 3.33 -2.40 10.77
N ASP A 242 3.99 -2.24 11.92
CA ASP A 242 4.75 -1.04 12.30
C ASP A 242 5.80 -0.62 11.27
N GLY A 243 6.41 -1.60 10.60
CA GLY A 243 7.42 -1.37 9.55
C GLY A 243 6.93 -0.48 8.41
N TRP A 244 5.62 -0.29 8.23
CA TRP A 244 5.07 0.61 7.22
C TRP A 244 4.99 2.08 7.62
N TRP A 245 4.90 2.39 8.91
CA TRP A 245 4.48 3.73 9.33
C TRP A 245 5.11 4.24 10.63
N ALA A 246 5.52 3.36 11.53
CA ALA A 246 5.98 3.77 12.86
C ALA A 246 7.23 4.66 12.81
N TRP A 247 8.09 4.44 11.80
CA TRP A 247 9.30 5.22 11.52
C TRP A 247 9.00 6.70 11.18
N ALA A 248 7.81 7.00 10.66
CA ALA A 248 7.42 8.37 10.27
C ALA A 248 7.05 9.27 11.45
N ARG A 249 7.02 8.73 12.68
CA ARG A 249 6.72 9.47 13.91
C ARG A 249 7.98 10.07 14.57
N ALA A 250 9.18 9.64 14.15
CA ALA A 250 10.46 10.07 14.72
C ALA A 250 10.90 11.42 14.14
#